data_AF-A0A1Q5FDP7-F1
#
_entry.id   AF-A0A1Q5FDP7-F1
#
_cell.length_a   1.000
_cell.length_b   1.000
_cell.length_c   1.000
_cell.angle_alpha   90.00
_cell.angle_beta   90.00
_cell.angle_gamma   90.00
#
_symmetry.space_group_name_H-M   'P 1'
#
loop_
_entity.id
_entity.type
_entity.pdbx_description
1 polymer ?
#
loop_
_entity_poly.entity_id
_entity_poly.type
_entity_poly.pdbx_seq_one_letter_code
_entity_poly.pdbx_strand_id
1 'polypeptide(L)'
;MAAWRAISDPNAHTPETADFLTETAEQLVATGADRTETLRVIRNAHTIWHHTRDDDPETAHELAPRLLGLLEGGHPRRTADVITWSTAFSHAT
;
A
#
# COMPACT_ATOMS: atom_id res chain seq x y z
N MET A 1 5.56 2.15 -19.85
CA MET A 1 4.25 1.53 -20.18
C MET A 1 3.88 0.32 -19.31
N ALA A 2 4.71 -0.10 -18.34
CA ALA A 2 4.45 -1.31 -17.53
C ALA A 2 3.57 -1.08 -16.27
N ALA A 3 3.68 0.07 -15.61
CA ALA A 3 3.00 0.36 -14.34
C ALA A 3 1.46 0.24 -14.40
N TRP A 4 0.85 0.61 -15.52
CA TRP A 4 -0.61 0.58 -15.69
C TRP A 4 -1.20 -0.83 -15.77
N ARG A 5 -0.43 -1.81 -16.26
CA ARG A 5 -0.91 -3.20 -16.35
C ARG A 5 -1.02 -3.86 -14.98
N ALA A 6 -0.05 -3.62 -14.09
CA ALA A 6 -0.09 -4.11 -12.72
C ALA A 6 -1.28 -3.54 -11.93
N ILE A 7 -1.66 -2.28 -12.19
CA ILE A 7 -2.83 -1.63 -11.57
C ILE A 7 -4.17 -2.22 -12.07
N SER A 8 -4.19 -2.83 -13.26
CA SER A 8 -5.43 -3.23 -13.94
C SER A 8 -5.74 -4.73 -13.84
N ASP A 9 -4.80 -5.54 -13.33
CA ASP A 9 -5.00 -6.97 -13.13
C ASP A 9 -5.36 -7.27 -11.68
N PRO A 10 -6.64 -7.57 -11.37
CA PRO A 10 -7.08 -7.94 -10.03
C PRO A 10 -6.57 -9.33 -9.59
N ASN A 11 -5.72 -10.00 -10.36
CA ASN A 11 -5.00 -11.20 -9.92
C ASN A 11 -3.50 -10.94 -9.68
N ALA A 12 -3.00 -9.73 -9.93
CA ALA A 12 -1.63 -9.33 -9.63
C ALA A 12 -1.48 -8.88 -8.16
N HIS A 13 -2.04 -9.67 -7.23
CA HIS A 13 -1.96 -9.40 -5.78
C HIS A 13 -0.65 -9.95 -5.18
N THR A 14 0.48 -9.68 -5.84
CA THR A 14 1.77 -10.18 -5.37
C THR A 14 2.43 -9.19 -4.40
N PRO A 15 3.27 -9.65 -3.47
CA PRO A 15 4.05 -8.78 -2.60
C PRO A 15 4.89 -7.75 -3.39
N GLU A 16 5.45 -8.14 -4.54
CA GLU A 16 6.22 -7.23 -5.40
C GLU A 16 5.34 -6.12 -6.00
N THR A 17 4.06 -6.41 -6.24
CA THR A 17 3.11 -5.40 -6.71
C THR A 17 2.75 -4.42 -5.60
N ALA A 18 2.64 -4.89 -4.35
CA ALA A 18 2.41 -4.04 -3.18
C ALA A 18 3.57 -3.07 -2.96
N ASP A 19 4.80 -3.57 -3.03
CA ASP A 19 6.01 -2.77 -2.87
C ASP A 19 6.15 -1.74 -4.01
N PHE A 20 6.00 -2.18 -5.27
CA PHE A 20 6.07 -1.30 -6.44
C PHE A 20 5.06 -0.14 -6.38
N LEU A 21 3.82 -0.40 -5.95
CA LEU A 21 2.81 0.65 -5.82
C LEU A 21 3.10 1.59 -4.64
N THR A 22 3.69 1.08 -3.56
CA THR A 22 4.12 1.88 -2.41
C THR A 22 5.26 2.82 -2.82
N GLU A 23 6.30 2.30 -3.48
CA GLU A 23 7.39 3.10 -4.06
C GLU A 23 6.88 4.16 -5.04
N THR A 24 5.95 3.77 -5.92
CA THR A 24 5.37 4.70 -6.90
C THR A 24 4.62 5.83 -6.19
N ALA A 25 3.86 5.51 -5.15
CA ALA A 25 3.15 6.52 -4.36
C ALA A 25 4.11 7.48 -3.65
N GLU A 26 5.19 6.97 -3.03
CA GLU A 26 6.24 7.78 -2.40
C GLU A 26 6.86 8.76 -3.41
N GLN A 27 7.19 8.27 -4.61
CA GLN A 27 7.78 9.09 -5.66
C GLN A 27 6.81 10.19 -6.16
N LEU A 28 5.53 9.88 -6.29
CA LEU A 28 4.51 10.86 -6.70
C LEU A 28 4.32 11.95 -5.64
N VAL A 29 4.36 11.58 -4.35
CA VAL A 29 4.32 12.55 -3.25
C VAL A 29 5.58 13.43 -3.27
N ALA A 30 6.77 12.83 -3.38
CA ALA A 30 8.05 13.53 -3.36
C ALA A 30 8.20 14.53 -4.51
N THR A 31 7.66 14.19 -5.69
CA THR A 31 7.72 15.05 -6.89
C THR A 31 6.62 16.12 -6.93
N GLY A 32 5.67 16.10 -5.99
CA GLY A 32 4.52 17.01 -6.02
C GLY A 32 3.63 16.78 -7.24
N ALA A 33 3.49 15.52 -7.67
CA ALA A 33 2.66 15.15 -8.81
C ALA A 33 1.17 15.46 -8.58
N ASP A 34 0.35 15.26 -9.62
CA ASP A 34 -1.09 15.52 -9.55
C ASP A 34 -1.73 14.80 -8.35
N ARG A 35 -2.46 15.57 -7.53
CA ARG A 35 -3.06 15.08 -6.29
C ARG A 35 -4.04 13.94 -6.53
N THR A 36 -4.81 13.99 -7.62
CA THR A 36 -5.82 12.95 -7.91
C THR A 36 -5.13 11.64 -8.25
N GLU A 37 -4.09 11.70 -9.08
CA GLU A 37 -3.27 10.54 -9.42
C GLU A 37 -2.58 9.94 -8.20
N THR A 38 -1.90 10.77 -7.41
CA THR A 38 -1.21 10.34 -6.19
C THR A 38 -2.16 9.61 -5.24
N LEU A 39 -3.34 10.20 -4.97
CA LEU A 39 -4.34 9.56 -4.12
C LEU A 39 -4.88 8.26 -4.72
N ARG A 40 -4.92 8.11 -6.04
CA ARG A 40 -5.32 6.84 -6.69
C ARG A 40 -4.28 5.77 -6.47
N VAL A 41 -2.99 6.07 -6.67
CA VAL A 41 -1.91 5.11 -6.46
C VAL A 41 -1.83 4.69 -4.99
N ILE A 42 -1.95 5.62 -4.04
CA ILE A 42 -2.00 5.30 -2.60
C ILE A 42 -3.15 4.33 -2.27
N ARG A 43 -4.33 4.55 -2.85
CA ARG A 43 -5.48 3.64 -2.67
C ARG A 43 -5.22 2.26 -3.23
N ASN A 44 -4.54 2.17 -4.38
CA ASN A 44 -4.18 0.90 -4.98
C ASN A 44 -3.13 0.17 -4.15
N ALA A 45 -2.09 0.88 -3.68
CA ALA A 45 -1.08 0.32 -2.78
C ALA A 45 -1.72 -0.31 -1.53
N HIS A 46 -2.66 0.40 -0.88
CA HIS A 46 -3.40 -0.16 0.25
C HIS A 46 -4.26 -1.38 -0.14
N THR A 47 -4.88 -1.36 -1.31
CA THR A 47 -5.71 -2.50 -1.77
C THR A 47 -4.87 -3.75 -1.95
N ILE A 48 -3.70 -3.64 -2.60
CA ILE A 48 -2.81 -4.78 -2.78
C ILE A 48 -2.22 -5.23 -1.43
N TRP A 49 -1.76 -4.30 -0.59
CA TRP A 49 -1.30 -4.61 0.78
C TRP A 49 -2.34 -5.39 1.58
N HIS A 50 -3.63 -5.05 1.44
CA HIS A 50 -4.71 -5.74 2.15
C HIS A 50 -4.85 -7.21 1.72
N HIS A 51 -4.52 -7.55 0.48
CA HIS A 51 -4.44 -8.94 0.02
C HIS A 51 -3.13 -9.61 0.46
N THR A 52 -2.01 -8.89 0.32
CA THR A 52 -0.68 -9.38 0.72
C THR A 52 -0.66 -9.80 2.20
N ARG A 53 -1.39 -9.12 3.08
CA ARG A 53 -1.41 -9.47 4.50
C ARG A 53 -1.95 -10.87 4.82
N ASP A 54 -2.76 -11.44 3.94
CA ASP A 54 -3.34 -12.77 4.09
C ASP A 54 -2.44 -13.83 3.41
N ASP A 55 -1.78 -13.48 2.31
CA ASP A 55 -0.93 -14.39 1.52
C ASP A 55 0.54 -14.43 2.00
N ASP A 56 1.09 -13.28 2.41
CA ASP A 56 2.45 -13.07 2.92
C ASP A 56 2.46 -11.99 4.03
N PRO A 57 2.13 -12.40 5.28
CA PRO A 57 2.04 -11.49 6.41
C PRO A 57 3.37 -10.77 6.74
N GLU A 58 4.52 -11.41 6.55
CA GLU A 58 5.82 -10.80 6.86
C GLU A 58 6.07 -9.60 5.93
N THR A 59 5.90 -9.79 4.62
CA THR A 59 6.07 -8.68 3.66
C THR A 59 5.04 -7.57 3.90
N ALA A 60 3.79 -7.91 4.23
CA ALA A 60 2.79 -6.91 4.58
C ALA A 60 3.17 -6.12 5.85
N HIS A 61 3.83 -6.75 6.82
CA HIS A 61 4.34 -6.09 8.02
C HIS A 61 5.48 -5.12 7.70
N GLU A 62 6.43 -5.54 6.86
CA GLU A 62 7.55 -4.70 6.40
C GLU A 62 7.08 -3.46 5.64
N LEU A 63 6.03 -3.59 4.82
CA LEU A 63 5.48 -2.48 4.03
C LEU A 63 4.61 -1.49 4.85
N ALA A 64 4.08 -1.93 6.00
CA ALA A 64 3.11 -1.16 6.76
C ALA A 64 3.57 0.26 7.16
N PRO A 65 4.82 0.49 7.65
CA PRO A 65 5.26 1.84 8.03
C PRO A 65 5.27 2.83 6.86
N ARG A 66 5.70 2.38 5.68
CA ARG A 66 5.74 3.19 4.45
C ARG A 66 4.33 3.56 4.02
N LEU A 67 3.44 2.57 4.01
CA LEU A 67 2.04 2.78 3.67
C LEU A 67 1.33 3.71 4.66
N LEU A 68 1.64 3.62 5.96
CA LEU A 68 1.10 4.54 6.97
C LEU A 68 1.49 6.00 6.69
N GLY A 69 2.76 6.25 6.35
CA GLY A 69 3.23 7.60 5.99
C GLY A 69 2.50 8.17 4.77
N LEU A 70 2.12 7.33 3.81
CA LEU A 70 1.35 7.74 2.63
C LEU A 70 -0.14 7.98 2.93
N LEU A 71 -0.72 7.23 3.87
CA LEU A 71 -2.15 7.30 4.20
C LEU A 71 -2.49 8.40 5.19
N GLU A 72 -1.50 8.86 5.96
CA GLU A 72 -1.67 9.88 6.99
C GLU A 72 -2.30 11.18 6.43
N GLY A 73 -3.30 11.72 7.12
CA GLY A 73 -3.99 12.95 6.73
C GLY A 73 -4.98 12.85 5.55
N GLY A 74 -4.95 11.77 4.76
CA GLY A 74 -5.82 11.62 3.57
C GLY A 74 -6.79 10.43 3.61
N HIS A 75 -6.49 9.40 4.40
CA HIS A 75 -7.19 8.12 4.32
C HIS A 75 -7.44 7.46 5.69
N PRO A 76 -8.21 8.10 6.59
CA PRO A 76 -8.32 7.68 8.00
C PRO A 76 -8.77 6.22 8.20
N ARG A 77 -9.69 5.73 7.36
CA ARG A 77 -10.15 4.33 7.44
C ARG A 77 -9.06 3.32 7.04
N ARG A 78 -8.25 3.66 6.05
CA ARG A 78 -7.16 2.78 5.58
C ARG A 78 -5.98 2.81 6.56
N THR A 79 -5.68 3.99 7.10
CA THR A 79 -4.71 4.13 8.20
C THR A 79 -5.09 3.24 9.38
N ALA A 80 -6.37 3.28 9.79
CA ALA A 80 -6.84 2.44 10.89
C ALA A 80 -6.75 0.93 10.59
N ASP A 81 -7.05 0.50 9.36
CA ASP A 81 -6.90 -0.90 8.92
C ASP A 81 -5.45 -1.38 9.07
N VAL A 82 -4.48 -0.60 8.58
CA VAL A 82 -3.05 -0.92 8.68
C VAL A 82 -2.60 -0.98 10.15
N ILE A 83 -2.94 0.02 10.96
CA ILE A 83 -2.56 0.04 12.39
C ILE A 83 -3.13 -1.16 13.14
N THR A 84 -4.41 -1.46 12.92
CA THR A 84 -5.12 -2.53 13.64
C THR A 84 -4.47 -3.88 13.32
N TRP A 85 -4.24 -4.15 12.04
CA TRP A 85 -3.61 -5.40 11.61
C TRP A 85 -2.16 -5.50 12.08
N SER A 86 -1.34 -4.46 11.90
CA SER A 86 0.08 -4.50 12.30
C SER A 86 0.26 -4.70 13.81
N THR A 87 -0.61 -4.09 14.63
CA THR A 87 -0.59 -4.28 16.08
C THR A 87 -0.93 -5.72 16.47
N ALA A 88 -1.93 -6.31 15.80
CA ALA A 88 -2.30 -7.70 16.04
C ALA A 88 -1.19 -8.67 15.60
N PHE A 89 -0.56 -8.40 14.45
CA PHE A 89 0.54 -9.20 13.92
C PHE A 89 1.74 -9.23 14.87
N SER A 90 2.22 -8.07 15.32
CA SER A 90 3.37 -7.97 16.24
C SER A 90 3.15 -8.61 17.61
N HIS A 91 1.90 -8.85 18.01
CA HIS A 91 1.59 -9.58 19.25
C HIS A 91 1.55 -11.11 19.05
N ALA A 92 1.39 -11.57 17.80
CA ALA A 92 1.25 -12.97 17.46
C ALA A 92 2.59 -13.65 17.11
N THR A 93 3.58 -12.88 16.67
CA THR A 93 4.95 -13.28 16.33
C THR A 93 5.93 -13.06 17.49
#